data_AF-A0A7C4G4Z8-F1
#
_entry.id   AF-A0A7C4G4Z8-F1
#
_cell.length_a   1.000
_cell.length_b   1.000
_cell.length_c   1.000
_cell.angle_alpha   90.00
_cell.angle_beta   90.00
_cell.angle_gamma   90.00
#
_symmetry.space_group_name_H-M   'P 1'
#
loop_
_entity.id
_entity.type
_entity.pdbx_description
1 polymer ?
#
loop_
_entity_poly.entity_id
_entity_poly.type
_entity_poly.pdbx_seq_one_letter_code
_entity_poly.pdbx_strand_id
1 'polypeptide(L)'
;MTRIIRVSASAAALIVAAALVLAQGDSQRIPTWPEDGRIPPGMERQYVFMARGGDALILIMPGSTEQKRVPLNNQIIPVARSKVARTSANEYQYSYEVCNTEAAKDPIEIFGIPVPLGRSRLCMTHRLETGTAWKAPCFDSVPEILWRRPGTGYQSWLTTDPASGVAPGRCLGGFTIASDLLPGVKAGIFAALAVRFAPERMEWPEEVLDQVASYEERSWFERYTPVIAPTFSPDQSAAEIAAQLSKQIREFGDPQAPFVKELLAALRTAPPLRVSGKPSGPFEVELLQACTLALGREARRD
;
A
#
# COMPACT_ATOMS: atom_id res chain seq x y z
N MET A 1 32.93 -19.07 -17.54
CA MET A 1 32.31 -17.99 -18.36
C MET A 1 30.86 -17.84 -17.94
N THR A 2 30.59 -16.93 -17.00
CA THR A 2 29.28 -16.76 -16.37
C THR A 2 28.56 -15.60 -17.05
N ARG A 3 27.50 -15.88 -17.82
CA ARG A 3 26.68 -14.85 -18.46
C ARG A 3 25.69 -14.29 -17.43
N ILE A 4 25.94 -13.06 -16.99
CA ILE A 4 24.98 -12.26 -16.22
C ILE A 4 23.93 -11.75 -17.21
N ILE A 5 22.69 -12.21 -17.05
CA ILE A 5 21.53 -11.68 -17.78
C ILE A 5 21.12 -10.37 -17.10
N ARG A 6 21.43 -9.24 -17.72
CA ARG A 6 20.85 -7.94 -17.36
C ARG A 6 19.41 -7.92 -17.88
N VAL A 7 18.44 -8.04 -16.98
CA VAL A 7 17.03 -7.74 -17.29
C VAL A 7 16.88 -6.23 -17.30
N SER A 8 16.49 -5.68 -18.44
CA SER A 8 16.35 -4.25 -18.66
C SER A 8 15.07 -3.73 -17.98
N ALA A 9 15.22 -2.93 -16.93
CA ALA A 9 14.13 -2.39 -16.10
C ALA A 9 13.51 -1.08 -16.66
N SER A 10 13.51 -0.87 -17.98
CA SER A 10 13.35 0.49 -18.54
C SER A 10 12.01 0.82 -19.20
N ALA A 11 10.93 0.06 -18.97
CA ALA A 11 9.60 0.42 -19.53
C ALA A 11 8.45 0.42 -18.52
N ALA A 12 8.55 -0.35 -17.42
CA ALA A 12 7.49 -0.40 -16.41
C ALA A 12 7.50 0.80 -15.43
N ALA A 13 8.63 1.50 -15.29
CA ALA A 13 8.77 2.61 -14.35
C ALA A 13 8.02 3.88 -14.77
N LEU A 14 7.76 4.09 -16.07
CA LEU A 14 7.15 5.34 -16.55
C LEU A 14 5.63 5.41 -16.39
N ILE A 15 4.93 4.27 -16.31
CA ILE A 15 3.47 4.24 -16.20
C ILE A 15 3.02 4.33 -14.74
N VAL A 16 3.82 3.84 -13.78
CA VAL A 16 3.52 3.97 -12.34
C VAL A 16 3.54 5.43 -11.88
N ALA A 17 4.38 6.28 -12.48
CA ALA A 17 4.48 7.69 -12.12
C ALA A 17 3.23 8.52 -12.48
N ALA A 18 2.48 8.15 -13.52
CA ALA A 18 1.34 8.93 -13.98
C ALA A 18 0.03 8.65 -13.22
N ALA A 19 -0.13 7.46 -12.64
CA ALA A 19 -1.34 7.09 -11.89
C ALA A 19 -1.35 7.61 -10.44
N LEU A 20 -0.19 8.00 -9.90
CA LEU A 20 -0.03 8.49 -8.52
C LEU A 20 -0.50 9.94 -8.29
N VAL A 21 -0.80 10.70 -9.35
CA VAL A 21 -1.13 12.14 -9.26
C VAL A 21 -2.65 12.42 -9.13
N LEU A 22 -3.53 11.46 -9.41
CA LEU A 22 -4.96 11.74 -9.61
C LEU A 22 -5.88 11.50 -8.39
N ALA A 23 -5.34 11.41 -7.17
CA ALA A 23 -6.13 11.22 -5.95
C ALA A 23 -6.01 12.37 -4.93
N GLN A 24 -5.78 13.60 -5.40
CA GLN A 24 -5.96 14.80 -4.57
C GLN A 24 -7.42 15.25 -4.71
N GLY A 25 -8.23 14.99 -3.68
CA GLY A 25 -9.63 15.43 -3.62
C GLY A 25 -9.77 16.95 -3.54
N ASP A 26 -11.02 17.43 -3.43
CA ASP A 26 -11.41 18.86 -3.36
C ASP A 26 -10.92 19.61 -2.10
N SER A 27 -9.86 19.13 -1.43
CA SER A 27 -9.28 19.83 -0.29
C SER A 27 -8.62 21.13 -0.72
N GLN A 28 -8.83 22.17 0.09
CA GLN A 28 -8.33 23.51 -0.14
C GLN A 28 -6.82 23.44 -0.39
N ARG A 29 -6.42 23.65 -1.66
CA ARG A 29 -5.02 23.50 -2.07
C ARG A 29 -4.16 24.50 -1.32
N ILE A 30 -3.21 23.98 -0.56
CA ILE A 30 -2.26 24.81 0.17
C ILE A 30 -1.33 25.49 -0.83
N PRO A 31 -1.16 26.82 -0.73
CA PRO A 31 -0.38 27.55 -1.70
C PRO A 31 1.07 27.07 -1.69
N THR A 32 1.67 27.02 -2.87
CA THR A 32 3.09 26.69 -3.00
C THR A 32 3.94 27.87 -2.52
N TRP A 33 5.06 27.56 -1.86
CA TRP A 33 6.03 28.54 -1.42
C TRP A 33 6.59 29.35 -2.63
N PRO A 34 6.53 30.69 -2.59
CA PRO A 34 6.95 31.54 -3.70
C PRO A 34 8.48 31.48 -3.95
N GLU A 35 8.89 31.67 -5.21
CA GLU A 35 10.31 31.58 -5.62
C GLU A 35 11.21 32.61 -4.94
N ASP A 36 10.69 33.83 -4.81
CA ASP A 36 11.40 34.96 -4.23
C ASP A 36 11.39 34.92 -2.69
N GLY A 37 10.73 33.92 -2.10
CA GLY A 37 10.55 33.77 -0.66
C GLY A 37 9.68 34.85 -0.03
N ARG A 38 8.93 35.63 -0.82
CA ARG A 38 8.09 36.72 -0.33
C ARG A 38 6.62 36.33 -0.41
N ILE A 39 5.92 36.45 0.71
CA ILE A 39 4.47 36.21 0.76
C ILE A 39 3.76 37.22 -0.16
N PRO A 40 2.94 36.78 -1.12
CA PRO A 40 2.21 37.69 -2.00
C PRO A 40 1.24 38.58 -1.22
N PRO A 41 0.96 39.81 -1.71
CA PRO A 41 -0.10 40.65 -1.15
C PRO A 41 -1.44 39.90 -1.14
N GLY A 42 -2.19 40.01 -0.03
CA GLY A 42 -3.46 39.29 0.18
C GLY A 42 -3.31 37.89 0.81
N MET A 43 -2.08 37.44 1.09
CA MET A 43 -1.79 36.20 1.81
C MET A 43 -1.15 36.44 3.19
N GLU A 44 -1.38 37.60 3.81
CA GLU A 44 -0.74 38.01 5.07
C GLU A 44 -1.12 37.11 6.26
N ARG A 45 -2.22 36.36 6.15
CA ARG A 45 -2.67 35.36 7.14
C ARG A 45 -2.35 33.93 6.74
N GLN A 46 -1.60 33.73 5.66
CA GLN A 46 -1.14 32.42 5.24
C GLN A 46 0.17 32.10 5.95
N TYR A 47 0.15 31.07 6.78
CA TYR A 47 1.29 30.65 7.59
C TYR A 47 1.89 29.33 7.11
N VAL A 48 1.14 28.57 6.31
CA VAL A 48 1.55 27.25 5.83
C VAL A 48 1.63 27.26 4.32
N PHE A 49 2.77 26.85 3.77
CA PHE A 49 2.96 26.72 2.34
C PHE A 49 3.51 25.35 2.00
N MET A 50 3.18 24.85 0.82
CA MET A 50 3.79 23.63 0.28
C MET A 50 5.14 23.98 -0.34
N ALA A 51 6.22 23.28 0.02
CA ALA A 51 7.46 23.38 -0.72
C ALA A 51 7.24 22.94 -2.18
N ARG A 52 7.95 23.55 -3.12
CA ARG A 52 7.79 23.26 -4.57
C ARG A 52 7.92 21.78 -4.94
N GLY A 53 8.72 21.03 -4.19
CA GLY A 53 8.91 19.59 -4.40
C GLY A 53 7.78 18.71 -3.87
N GLY A 54 6.77 19.26 -3.20
CA GLY A 54 5.69 18.48 -2.58
C GLY A 54 6.13 17.69 -1.33
N ASP A 55 7.34 17.94 -0.84
CA ASP A 55 8.09 17.08 0.07
C ASP A 55 8.16 17.60 1.51
N ALA A 56 7.78 18.86 1.70
CA ALA A 56 7.83 19.55 2.97
C ALA A 56 6.82 20.69 2.99
N LEU A 57 6.47 21.13 4.19
CA LEU A 57 5.81 22.39 4.43
C LEU A 57 6.83 23.46 4.77
N ILE A 58 6.52 24.68 4.39
CA ILE A 58 7.19 25.88 4.88
C ILE A 58 6.20 26.57 5.82
N LEU A 59 6.55 26.63 7.09
CA LEU A 59 5.79 27.29 8.14
C LEU A 59 6.40 28.65 8.44
N ILE A 60 5.54 29.65 8.63
CA ILE A 60 5.92 30.97 9.13
C ILE A 60 5.08 31.20 10.37
N MET A 61 5.72 31.33 11.53
CA MET A 61 4.97 31.55 12.76
C MET A 61 4.37 32.96 12.76
N PRO A 62 3.12 33.14 13.23
CA PRO A 62 2.53 34.46 13.45
C PRO A 62 3.48 35.40 14.22
N GLY A 63 3.70 36.61 13.68
CA GLY A 63 4.60 37.60 14.28
C GLY A 63 6.10 37.33 14.05
N SER A 64 6.46 36.26 13.33
CA SER A 64 7.83 35.95 12.95
C SER A 64 8.02 36.07 11.44
N THR A 65 9.25 36.38 11.02
CA THR A 65 9.70 36.25 9.63
C THR A 65 10.52 34.98 9.40
N GLU A 66 10.78 34.21 10.47
CA GLU A 66 11.52 32.96 10.40
C GLU A 66 10.67 31.89 9.71
N GLN A 67 11.32 31.17 8.80
CA GLN A 67 10.73 30.08 8.04
C GLN A 67 11.22 28.76 8.62
N LYS A 68 10.27 27.88 8.92
CA LYS A 68 10.56 26.52 9.34
C LYS A 68 10.14 25.54 8.26
N ARG A 69 11.08 24.74 7.78
CA ARG A 69 10.81 23.65 6.85
C ARG A 69 10.47 22.38 7.62
N VAL A 70 9.31 21.79 7.34
CA VAL A 70 8.80 20.59 7.99
C VAL A 70 8.66 19.46 6.96
N PRO A 71 9.47 18.40 7.00
CA PRO A 71 9.40 17.33 6.02
C PRO A 71 8.09 16.53 6.14
N LEU A 72 7.49 16.19 4.99
CA LEU A 72 6.27 15.36 4.93
C LEU A 72 6.58 13.86 4.96
N ASN A 73 7.80 13.46 4.59
CA ASN A 73 8.22 12.06 4.47
C ASN A 73 7.26 11.22 3.59
N ASN A 74 6.79 11.79 2.46
CA ASN A 74 5.76 11.21 1.61
C ASN A 74 6.27 10.68 0.26
N GLN A 75 7.59 10.64 0.05
CA GLN A 75 8.24 10.23 -1.19
C GLN A 75 8.66 8.76 -1.13
N ILE A 76 7.71 7.89 -0.77
CA ILE A 76 7.85 6.44 -0.88
C ILE A 76 7.35 5.96 -2.24
N ILE A 77 7.96 4.91 -2.78
CA ILE A 77 7.52 4.25 -4.01
C ILE A 77 7.48 2.75 -3.73
N PRO A 78 6.37 2.27 -3.13
CA PRO A 78 6.27 0.91 -2.63
C PRO A 78 5.93 -0.10 -3.73
N VAL A 79 6.57 -1.25 -3.68
CA VAL A 79 6.22 -2.44 -4.43
C VAL A 79 6.12 -3.59 -3.44
N ALA A 80 5.02 -4.34 -3.48
CA ALA A 80 4.90 -5.55 -2.69
C ALA A 80 4.82 -6.77 -3.60
N ARG A 81 5.48 -7.85 -3.18
CA ARG A 81 5.40 -9.16 -3.81
C ARG A 81 4.72 -10.10 -2.86
N SER A 82 3.71 -10.80 -3.36
CA SER A 82 2.86 -11.67 -2.58
C SER A 82 3.10 -13.13 -2.96
N LYS A 83 3.13 -14.02 -1.98
CA LYS A 83 3.11 -15.47 -2.19
C LYS A 83 2.04 -16.09 -1.33
N VAL A 84 1.28 -17.02 -1.90
CA VAL A 84 0.23 -17.75 -1.16
C VAL A 84 0.49 -19.24 -1.23
N ALA A 85 0.52 -19.90 -0.08
CA ALA A 85 0.66 -21.34 0.02
C ALA A 85 -0.44 -21.92 0.91
N ARG A 86 -0.95 -23.11 0.58
CA ARG A 86 -1.83 -23.84 1.49
C ARG A 86 -0.98 -24.54 2.54
N THR A 87 -1.38 -24.45 3.80
CA THR A 87 -0.72 -25.12 4.93
C THR A 87 -1.29 -26.54 5.12
N SER A 88 -0.61 -27.35 5.93
CA SER A 88 -1.09 -28.68 6.32
C SER A 88 -2.38 -28.61 7.15
N ALA A 89 -2.64 -27.50 7.83
CA ALA A 89 -3.87 -27.24 8.58
C ALA A 89 -5.05 -26.80 7.70
N ASN A 90 -4.92 -26.91 6.37
CA ASN A 90 -5.92 -26.47 5.41
C ASN A 90 -6.21 -24.96 5.45
N GLU A 91 -5.28 -24.17 5.97
CA GLU A 91 -5.31 -22.70 5.92
C GLU A 91 -4.44 -22.21 4.75
N TYR A 92 -4.50 -20.92 4.47
CA TYR A 92 -3.63 -20.23 3.54
C TYR A 92 -2.62 -19.39 4.31
N GLN A 93 -1.35 -19.55 3.98
CA GLN A 93 -0.28 -18.67 4.42
C GLN A 93 0.06 -17.70 3.30
N TYR A 94 -0.17 -16.41 3.58
CA TYR A 94 0.21 -15.29 2.75
C TYR A 94 1.55 -14.77 3.25
N SER A 95 2.50 -14.60 2.36
CA SER A 95 3.82 -14.04 2.65
C SER A 95 4.09 -12.87 1.74
N TYR A 96 4.67 -11.80 2.30
CA TYR A 96 4.95 -10.57 1.58
C TYR A 96 6.43 -10.20 1.67
N GLU A 97 6.96 -9.75 0.54
CA GLU A 97 8.20 -8.97 0.45
C GLU A 97 7.83 -7.54 0.08
N VAL A 98 8.15 -6.59 0.94
CA VAL A 98 7.89 -5.16 0.75
C VAL A 98 9.18 -4.50 0.28
N CYS A 99 9.12 -3.88 -0.88
CA CYS A 99 10.21 -3.13 -1.48
C CYS A 99 9.87 -1.64 -1.56
N ASN A 100 10.89 -0.81 -1.38
CA ASN A 100 10.84 0.60 -1.70
C ASN A 100 11.81 0.84 -2.85
N THR A 101 11.34 1.38 -3.98
CA THR A 101 12.20 1.48 -5.16
C THR A 101 13.37 2.45 -4.94
N GLU A 102 14.40 2.38 -5.80
CA GLU A 102 15.56 3.28 -5.75
C GLU A 102 15.20 4.76 -5.96
N ALA A 103 14.05 5.04 -6.61
CA ALA A 103 13.59 6.40 -6.85
C ALA A 103 12.86 7.04 -5.66
N ALA A 104 12.59 6.27 -4.60
CA ALA A 104 12.03 6.79 -3.36
C ALA A 104 13.08 7.64 -2.61
N LYS A 105 12.62 8.52 -1.73
CA LYS A 105 13.49 9.29 -0.82
C LYS A 105 13.22 9.01 0.65
N ASP A 106 12.01 8.57 0.97
CA ASP A 106 11.59 8.27 2.34
C ASP A 106 11.51 6.75 2.56
N PRO A 107 11.70 6.26 3.79
CA PRO A 107 11.51 4.85 4.12
C PRO A 107 10.03 4.48 4.23
N ILE A 108 9.70 3.21 3.99
CA ILE A 108 8.39 2.66 4.35
C ILE A 108 8.46 2.20 5.81
N GLU A 109 7.54 2.68 6.64
CA GLU A 109 7.49 2.39 8.09
C GLU A 109 6.16 1.75 8.53
N ILE A 110 5.14 1.82 7.66
CA ILE A 110 3.87 1.13 7.81
C ILE A 110 3.62 0.32 6.55
N PHE A 111 3.18 -0.92 6.74
CA PHE A 111 2.66 -1.79 5.70
C PHE A 111 1.36 -2.40 6.21
N GLY A 112 0.26 -2.13 5.51
CA GLY A 112 -1.08 -2.56 5.86
C GLY A 112 -1.73 -3.39 4.76
N ILE A 113 -2.44 -4.43 5.16
CA ILE A 113 -3.26 -5.25 4.28
C ILE A 113 -4.73 -5.13 4.71
N PRO A 114 -5.66 -4.80 3.80
CA PRO A 114 -7.08 -4.87 4.10
C PRO A 114 -7.52 -6.32 4.25
N VAL A 115 -8.27 -6.60 5.31
CA VAL A 115 -8.83 -7.92 5.60
C VAL A 115 -10.31 -7.81 5.99
N PRO A 116 -11.14 -8.82 5.67
CA PRO A 116 -12.51 -8.88 6.19
C PRO A 116 -12.53 -8.97 7.72
N LEU A 117 -13.44 -8.23 8.36
CA LEU A 117 -13.62 -8.26 9.82
C LEU A 117 -14.47 -9.46 10.28
N GLY A 118 -14.19 -9.97 11.48
CA GLY A 118 -15.15 -10.76 12.27
C GLY A 118 -15.32 -12.25 11.95
N ARG A 119 -14.47 -12.86 11.12
CA ARG A 119 -14.57 -14.31 10.80
C ARG A 119 -13.25 -15.06 10.62
N SER A 120 -12.12 -14.35 10.51
CA SER A 120 -10.85 -14.96 10.12
C SER A 120 -9.89 -15.06 11.30
N ARG A 121 -9.27 -16.24 11.45
CA ARG A 121 -8.07 -16.38 12.29
C ARG A 121 -6.92 -15.70 11.57
N LEU A 122 -6.69 -14.43 11.88
CA LEU A 122 -5.59 -13.67 11.29
C LEU A 122 -4.44 -13.64 12.28
N CYS A 123 -3.43 -14.47 12.03
CA CYS A 123 -2.17 -14.38 12.75
C CYS A 123 -1.17 -13.66 11.86
N MET A 124 -0.82 -12.42 12.25
CA MET A 124 0.22 -11.66 11.59
C MET A 124 1.54 -11.86 12.30
N THR A 125 2.59 -12.15 11.56
CA THR A 125 3.93 -12.19 12.14
C THR A 125 4.93 -11.47 11.25
N HIS A 126 6.01 -11.02 11.86
CA HIS A 126 7.21 -10.58 11.17
C HIS A 126 8.41 -11.08 11.96
N ARG A 127 9.28 -11.86 11.32
CA ARG A 127 10.48 -12.42 11.96
C ARG A 127 11.72 -11.92 11.24
N LEU A 128 12.52 -11.11 11.93
CA LEU A 128 13.88 -10.76 11.52
C LEU A 128 14.88 -11.68 12.22
N GLU A 129 16.00 -11.97 11.55
CA GLU A 129 17.15 -12.63 12.17
C GLU A 129 17.89 -11.71 13.16
N THR A 130 17.67 -10.38 13.08
CA THR A 130 18.46 -9.35 13.79
C THR A 130 17.70 -8.55 14.87
N GLY A 131 16.45 -8.89 15.19
CA GLY A 131 15.81 -8.47 16.45
C GLY A 131 15.02 -7.15 16.48
N THR A 132 15.09 -6.26 15.49
CA THR A 132 14.25 -5.04 15.44
C THR A 132 12.93 -5.30 14.71
N ALA A 133 11.94 -5.82 15.44
CA ALA A 133 10.71 -6.31 14.83
C ALA A 133 9.72 -5.18 14.48
N TRP A 134 9.36 -5.10 13.21
CA TRP A 134 8.05 -4.58 12.81
C TRP A 134 6.98 -5.26 13.66
N LYS A 135 6.22 -4.47 14.41
CA LYS A 135 5.18 -4.95 15.29
C LYS A 135 3.95 -5.25 14.46
N ALA A 136 3.52 -6.49 14.49
CA ALA A 136 2.22 -6.91 13.99
C ALA A 136 1.31 -7.09 15.21
N PRO A 137 0.06 -6.62 15.16
CA PRO A 137 -0.86 -7.03 16.18
C PRO A 137 -1.31 -8.49 15.91
N CYS A 138 -1.05 -9.38 16.86
CA CYS A 138 -1.88 -10.58 16.98
C CYS A 138 -3.12 -10.17 17.77
N PHE A 139 -4.23 -9.98 17.05
CA PHE A 139 -5.50 -9.63 17.68
C PHE A 139 -6.45 -10.82 17.65
N ASP A 140 -6.91 -11.25 18.82
CA ASP A 140 -8.07 -12.14 18.92
C ASP A 140 -9.38 -11.41 18.58
N SER A 141 -9.37 -10.06 18.60
CA SER A 141 -10.46 -9.19 18.15
C SER A 141 -9.92 -7.85 17.63
N VAL A 142 -10.45 -7.37 16.49
CA VAL A 142 -9.95 -6.17 15.82
C VAL A 142 -10.31 -4.92 16.64
N PRO A 143 -9.34 -4.09 17.10
CA PRO A 143 -9.67 -2.85 17.78
C PRO A 143 -10.39 -1.88 16.85
N GLU A 144 -11.46 -1.28 17.35
CA GLU A 144 -12.39 -0.42 16.60
C GLU A 144 -11.80 0.92 16.11
N ILE A 145 -10.53 1.19 16.45
CA ILE A 145 -9.91 2.52 16.33
C ILE A 145 -9.19 2.75 15.01
N LEU A 146 -9.06 1.74 14.15
CA LEU A 146 -8.34 1.87 12.89
C LEU A 146 -9.26 1.50 11.71
N TRP A 147 -9.70 2.54 11.00
CA TRP A 147 -10.21 2.50 9.62
C TRP A 147 -11.67 2.09 9.44
N ARG A 148 -12.59 3.06 9.39
CA ARG A 148 -14.01 2.83 9.10
C ARG A 148 -14.29 2.87 7.59
N ARG A 149 -14.13 1.73 6.91
CA ARG A 149 -15.16 1.29 5.95
C ARG A 149 -15.98 0.20 6.66
N PRO A 150 -17.32 0.28 6.71
CA PRO A 150 -18.12 -0.78 7.33
C PRO A 150 -17.73 -2.16 6.77
N GLY A 151 -17.28 -3.08 7.63
CA GLY A 151 -16.97 -4.47 7.27
C GLY A 151 -15.54 -4.79 6.77
N THR A 152 -14.62 -3.81 6.66
CA THR A 152 -13.21 -4.07 6.31
C THR A 152 -12.28 -3.34 7.27
N GLY A 153 -11.35 -4.06 7.89
CA GLY A 153 -10.27 -3.48 8.69
C GLY A 153 -8.96 -3.55 7.93
N TYR A 154 -8.03 -2.65 8.23
CA TYR A 154 -6.64 -2.84 7.81
C TYR A 154 -5.85 -3.40 8.96
N GLN A 155 -5.13 -4.48 8.67
CA GLN A 155 -4.19 -5.08 9.57
C GLN A 155 -2.79 -4.63 9.12
N SER A 156 -2.02 -4.04 10.03
CA SER A 156 -0.77 -3.38 9.69
C SER A 156 0.39 -3.86 10.53
N TRP A 157 1.53 -4.02 9.87
CA TRP A 157 2.82 -3.99 10.53
C TRP A 157 3.30 -2.55 10.60
N LEU A 158 3.92 -2.17 11.71
CA LEU A 158 4.58 -0.88 11.87
C LEU A 158 5.92 -1.03 12.58
N THR A 159 6.89 -0.21 12.21
CA THR A 159 8.13 -0.01 12.99
C THR A 159 8.12 1.37 13.62
N THR A 160 8.45 1.47 14.91
CA THR A 160 8.67 2.78 15.56
C THR A 160 10.11 3.27 15.41
N ASP A 161 11.02 2.40 14.97
CA ASP A 161 12.42 2.74 14.72
C ASP A 161 12.63 3.10 13.23
N PRO A 162 13.05 4.35 12.93
CA PRO A 162 13.39 4.76 11.56
C PRO A 162 14.38 3.85 10.86
N ALA A 163 15.40 3.39 11.59
CA ALA A 163 16.49 2.60 11.04
C ALA A 163 16.01 1.21 10.56
N SER A 164 14.85 0.79 11.04
CA SER A 164 14.22 -0.48 10.72
C SER A 164 13.16 -0.37 9.60
N GLY A 165 12.90 0.83 9.08
CA GLY A 165 12.04 1.04 7.91
C GLY A 165 12.64 0.46 6.62
N VAL A 166 11.80 0.19 5.62
CA VAL A 166 12.28 -0.24 4.29
C VAL A 166 12.82 0.98 3.55
N ALA A 167 14.14 1.19 3.65
CA ALA A 167 14.84 2.28 3.00
C ALA A 167 14.72 2.23 1.46
N PRO A 168 14.88 3.38 0.76
CA PRO A 168 14.93 3.41 -0.69
C PRO A 168 15.92 2.40 -1.30
N GLY A 169 15.50 1.73 -2.37
CA GLY A 169 16.27 0.68 -3.05
C GLY A 169 16.38 -0.65 -2.29
N ARG A 170 15.64 -0.83 -1.18
CA ARG A 170 15.68 -2.05 -0.36
C ARG A 170 14.36 -2.82 -0.40
N CYS A 171 14.45 -4.11 -0.11
CA CYS A 171 13.32 -5.00 0.11
C CYS A 171 13.44 -5.68 1.48
N LEU A 172 12.31 -5.94 2.10
CA LEU A 172 12.18 -6.64 3.36
C LEU A 172 11.09 -7.70 3.27
N GLY A 173 11.45 -8.96 3.49
CA GLY A 173 10.52 -10.08 3.57
C GLY A 173 10.10 -10.41 5.00
N GLY A 174 9.37 -11.51 5.17
CA GLY A 174 9.04 -12.07 6.48
C GLY A 174 7.70 -11.60 7.06
N PHE A 175 6.99 -10.70 6.36
CA PHE A 175 5.61 -10.35 6.68
C PHE A 175 4.68 -11.49 6.29
N THR A 176 3.96 -12.07 7.25
CA THR A 176 3.08 -13.20 6.96
C THR A 176 1.72 -13.10 7.63
N ILE A 177 0.70 -13.60 6.95
CA ILE A 177 -0.68 -13.74 7.45
C ILE A 177 -1.09 -15.20 7.26
N ALA A 178 -1.45 -15.89 8.33
CA ALA A 178 -2.24 -17.12 8.24
C ALA A 178 -3.73 -16.76 8.21
N SER A 179 -4.50 -17.41 7.34
CA SER A 179 -5.94 -17.16 7.19
C SER A 179 -6.65 -18.36 6.52
N ASP A 180 -7.89 -18.62 6.88
CA ASP A 180 -8.78 -19.58 6.22
C ASP A 180 -9.38 -19.04 4.90
N LEU A 181 -9.43 -17.72 4.75
CA LEU A 181 -9.92 -17.06 3.54
C LEU A 181 -9.04 -17.33 2.30
N LEU A 182 -9.72 -17.41 1.15
CA LEU A 182 -9.13 -17.56 -0.17
C LEU A 182 -8.51 -16.25 -0.68
N PRO A 183 -7.50 -16.32 -1.55
CA PRO A 183 -6.79 -15.15 -2.03
C PRO A 183 -7.62 -14.31 -3.00
N GLY A 184 -7.49 -12.99 -2.90
CA GLY A 184 -7.98 -12.00 -3.85
C GLY A 184 -7.00 -10.85 -4.01
N VAL A 185 -7.31 -9.89 -4.87
CA VAL A 185 -6.46 -8.71 -5.11
C VAL A 185 -7.04 -7.51 -4.36
N LYS A 186 -6.17 -6.82 -3.63
CA LYS A 186 -6.53 -5.64 -2.83
C LYS A 186 -5.46 -4.55 -2.98
N ALA A 187 -5.78 -3.35 -2.54
CA ALA A 187 -4.80 -2.28 -2.34
C ALA A 187 -4.17 -2.41 -0.95
N GLY A 188 -2.89 -2.79 -0.90
CA GLY A 188 -2.08 -2.68 0.30
C GLY A 188 -1.73 -1.23 0.57
N ILE A 189 -1.61 -0.86 1.84
CA ILE A 189 -1.27 0.49 2.30
C ILE A 189 0.19 0.52 2.69
N PHE A 190 0.90 1.55 2.26
CA PHE A 190 2.27 1.82 2.62
C PHE A 190 2.39 3.27 3.05
N ALA A 191 3.11 3.55 4.12
CA ALA A 191 3.33 4.91 4.57
C ALA A 191 4.67 5.04 5.31
N ALA A 192 5.18 6.26 5.39
CA ALA A 192 6.08 6.65 6.47
C ALA A 192 5.24 7.06 7.69
N LEU A 193 5.77 6.93 8.90
CA LEU A 193 5.06 7.34 10.12
C LEU A 193 4.98 8.86 10.19
N ALA A 194 3.76 9.36 10.00
CA ALA A 194 3.41 10.77 10.13
C ALA A 194 3.63 11.35 11.54
N VAL A 195 3.85 10.54 12.59
CA VAL A 195 4.15 11.05 13.94
C VAL A 195 5.42 11.92 13.96
N ARG A 196 6.29 11.79 12.95
CA ARG A 196 7.46 12.67 12.77
C ARG A 196 7.18 13.99 12.07
N PHE A 197 5.96 14.17 11.58
CA PHE A 197 5.55 15.37 10.87
C PHE A 197 5.69 16.62 11.75
N ALA A 198 5.56 16.51 13.08
CA ALA A 198 6.12 17.50 14.01
C ALA A 198 5.88 17.06 15.46
N PRO A 199 6.90 16.58 16.19
CA PRO A 199 6.75 16.33 17.63
C PRO A 199 6.38 17.61 18.40
N GLU A 200 6.75 18.77 17.87
CA GLU A 200 6.45 20.12 18.40
C GLU A 200 5.08 20.66 17.97
N ARG A 201 4.26 19.87 17.26
CA ARG A 201 2.95 20.33 16.77
C ARG A 201 2.03 20.82 17.89
N MET A 202 2.22 20.30 19.11
CA MET A 202 1.48 20.75 20.30
C MET A 202 1.81 22.20 20.71
N GLU A 203 2.88 22.79 20.18
CA GLU A 203 3.33 24.14 20.51
C GLU A 203 3.01 25.15 19.40
N TRP A 204 2.39 24.71 18.29
CA TRP A 204 2.08 25.60 17.18
C TRP A 204 0.83 26.45 17.46
N PRO A 205 0.80 27.73 17.02
CA PRO A 205 -0.38 28.56 17.12
C PRO A 205 -1.59 27.97 16.38
N GLU A 206 -2.79 28.24 16.87
CA GLU A 206 -4.06 27.73 16.32
C GLU A 206 -4.20 28.05 14.82
N GLU A 207 -3.77 29.24 14.39
CA GLU A 207 -3.85 29.67 12.99
C GLU A 207 -2.97 28.81 12.06
N VAL A 208 -1.86 28.27 12.58
CA VAL A 208 -1.01 27.32 11.85
C VAL A 208 -1.66 25.95 11.85
N LEU A 209 -2.17 25.50 13.00
CA LEU A 209 -2.81 24.19 13.14
C LEU A 209 -4.03 24.03 12.24
N ASP A 210 -4.89 25.04 12.15
CA ASP A 210 -6.06 25.07 11.26
C ASP A 210 -5.66 24.92 9.79
N GLN A 211 -4.59 25.58 9.37
CA GLN A 211 -4.09 25.48 8.00
C GLN A 211 -3.43 24.13 7.73
N VAL A 212 -2.76 23.54 8.72
CA VAL A 212 -2.13 22.21 8.60
C VAL A 212 -3.15 21.07 8.69
N ALA A 213 -4.36 21.29 9.22
CA ALA A 213 -5.37 20.24 9.36
C ALA A 213 -5.66 19.49 8.04
N SER A 214 -5.62 20.18 6.90
CA SER A 214 -5.78 19.54 5.57
C SER A 214 -4.65 18.58 5.18
N TYR A 215 -3.48 18.65 5.82
CA TYR A 215 -2.39 17.67 5.66
C TYR A 215 -2.57 16.41 6.49
N GLU A 216 -3.52 16.36 7.43
CA GLU A 216 -3.86 15.11 8.09
C GLU A 216 -4.55 14.11 7.15
N GLU A 217 -4.91 14.57 5.94
CA GLU A 217 -5.43 13.69 4.90
C GLU A 217 -4.41 12.60 4.55
N ARG A 218 -4.88 11.36 4.67
CA ARG A 218 -4.08 10.15 4.45
C ARG A 218 -3.40 10.11 3.08
N SER A 219 -4.01 10.70 2.07
CA SER A 219 -3.50 10.77 0.69
C SER A 219 -2.12 11.43 0.61
N TRP A 220 -1.76 12.28 1.58
CA TRP A 220 -0.43 12.87 1.64
C TRP A 220 0.64 11.82 1.95
N PHE A 221 0.41 10.93 2.91
CA PHE A 221 1.44 10.04 3.45
C PHE A 221 1.31 8.59 2.99
N GLU A 222 0.12 8.20 2.56
CA GLU A 222 -0.18 6.82 2.17
C GLU A 222 -0.05 6.62 0.67
N ARG A 223 0.49 5.46 0.32
CA ARG A 223 0.53 4.94 -1.04
C ARG A 223 -0.17 3.59 -1.07
N TYR A 224 -0.82 3.34 -2.18
CA TYR A 224 -1.63 2.15 -2.39
C TYR A 224 -1.04 1.35 -3.55
N THR A 225 -0.64 0.11 -3.28
CA THR A 225 -0.08 -0.79 -4.29
C THR A 225 -0.85 -2.11 -4.25
N PRO A 226 -1.14 -2.73 -5.42
CA PRO A 226 -1.85 -3.99 -5.44
C PRO A 226 -1.07 -5.11 -4.75
N VAL A 227 -1.79 -5.95 -4.02
CA VAL A 227 -1.29 -7.10 -3.25
C VAL A 227 -2.29 -8.25 -3.28
N ILE A 228 -1.80 -9.48 -3.11
CA ILE A 228 -2.66 -10.65 -2.92
C ILE A 228 -2.97 -10.79 -1.42
N ALA A 229 -4.24 -10.71 -1.05
CA ALA A 229 -4.67 -10.68 0.34
C ALA A 229 -5.81 -11.66 0.63
N PRO A 230 -5.97 -12.12 1.89
CA PRO A 230 -7.14 -12.88 2.31
C PRO A 230 -8.42 -12.11 2.01
N THR A 231 -9.28 -12.67 1.15
CA THR A 231 -10.42 -11.92 0.60
C THR A 231 -11.74 -12.69 0.65
N PHE A 232 -11.78 -13.90 0.08
CA PHE A 232 -13.05 -14.60 -0.10
C PHE A 232 -13.28 -15.64 0.99
N SER A 233 -14.50 -15.69 1.51
CA SER A 233 -14.91 -16.75 2.44
C SER A 233 -14.85 -18.09 1.73
N PRO A 234 -14.46 -19.15 2.46
CA PRO A 234 -14.46 -20.49 1.92
C PRO A 234 -15.85 -21.04 1.61
N ASP A 235 -16.94 -20.34 1.87
CA ASP A 235 -18.29 -20.80 1.51
C ASP A 235 -18.83 -20.12 0.24
N GLN A 236 -18.11 -19.12 -0.28
CA GLN A 236 -18.51 -18.43 -1.51
C GLN A 236 -18.41 -19.35 -2.72
N SER A 237 -19.37 -19.22 -3.64
CA SER A 237 -19.37 -19.99 -4.87
C SER A 237 -18.23 -19.57 -5.79
N ALA A 238 -17.72 -20.51 -6.59
CA ALA A 238 -16.63 -20.19 -7.51
C ALA A 238 -17.03 -19.14 -8.57
N ALA A 239 -18.31 -19.09 -8.95
CA ALA A 239 -18.83 -18.07 -9.86
C ALA A 239 -18.77 -16.65 -9.24
N GLU A 240 -19.16 -16.51 -7.98
CA GLU A 240 -19.05 -15.22 -7.26
C GLU A 240 -17.59 -14.79 -7.10
N ILE A 241 -16.70 -15.72 -6.74
CA ILE A 241 -15.26 -15.47 -6.60
C ILE A 241 -14.67 -15.01 -7.95
N ALA A 242 -14.98 -15.71 -9.04
CA ALA A 242 -14.48 -15.37 -10.37
C ALA A 242 -14.97 -13.98 -10.86
N ALA A 243 -16.23 -13.64 -10.58
CA ALA A 243 -16.79 -12.33 -10.89
C ALA A 243 -16.10 -11.20 -10.10
N GLN A 244 -15.83 -11.42 -8.80
CA GLN A 244 -15.14 -10.44 -7.96
C GLN A 244 -13.65 -10.31 -8.33
N LEU A 245 -12.95 -11.41 -8.58
CA LEU A 245 -11.58 -11.40 -9.10
C LEU A 245 -11.49 -10.64 -10.42
N SER A 246 -12.45 -10.83 -11.33
CA SER A 246 -12.50 -10.09 -12.59
C SER A 246 -12.60 -8.58 -12.38
N LYS A 247 -13.38 -8.13 -11.39
CA LYS A 247 -13.47 -6.72 -11.02
C LYS A 247 -12.14 -6.21 -10.47
N GLN A 248 -11.55 -6.94 -9.52
CA GLN A 248 -10.30 -6.54 -8.87
C GLN A 248 -9.12 -6.50 -9.87
N ILE A 249 -9.02 -7.47 -10.78
CA ILE A 249 -7.95 -7.50 -11.81
C ILE A 249 -8.08 -6.34 -12.80
N ARG A 250 -9.31 -5.90 -13.13
CA ARG A 250 -9.49 -4.69 -13.97
C ARG A 250 -9.08 -3.41 -13.26
N GLU A 251 -9.24 -3.38 -11.93
CA GLU A 251 -8.87 -2.24 -11.10
C GLU A 251 -7.36 -2.14 -10.90
N PHE A 252 -6.68 -3.29 -10.75
CA PHE A 252 -5.27 -3.33 -10.32
C PHE A 252 -4.27 -3.83 -11.37
N GLY A 253 -4.72 -4.60 -12.36
CA GLY A 253 -3.88 -5.10 -13.45
C GLY A 253 -3.86 -4.13 -14.63
N ASP A 254 -2.91 -4.33 -15.56
CA ASP A 254 -2.94 -3.65 -16.85
C ASP A 254 -3.96 -4.37 -17.77
N PRO A 255 -5.14 -3.79 -18.06
CA PRO A 255 -6.14 -4.44 -18.90
C PRO A 255 -5.69 -4.58 -20.36
N GLN A 256 -4.59 -3.91 -20.77
CA GLN A 256 -4.04 -4.03 -22.10
C GLN A 256 -3.04 -5.19 -22.25
N ALA A 257 -2.45 -5.65 -21.15
CA ALA A 257 -1.51 -6.75 -21.15
C ALA A 257 -2.16 -8.05 -21.72
N PRO A 258 -1.52 -8.75 -22.68
CA PRO A 258 -2.09 -9.94 -23.31
C PRO A 258 -2.51 -11.01 -22.30
N PHE A 259 -1.66 -11.26 -21.29
CA PHE A 259 -1.94 -12.24 -20.24
C PHE A 259 -3.16 -11.85 -19.40
N VAL A 260 -3.27 -10.58 -18.98
CA VAL A 260 -4.42 -10.09 -18.21
C VAL A 260 -5.72 -10.20 -19.00
N LYS A 261 -5.71 -9.91 -20.31
CA LYS A 261 -6.88 -10.10 -21.19
C LYS A 261 -7.33 -11.56 -21.22
N GLU A 262 -6.40 -12.49 -21.39
CA GLU A 262 -6.69 -13.93 -21.39
C GLU A 262 -7.24 -14.39 -20.02
N LEU A 263 -6.60 -13.97 -18.92
CA LEU A 263 -7.03 -14.29 -17.56
C LEU A 263 -8.46 -13.77 -17.29
N LEU A 264 -8.76 -12.52 -17.68
CA LEU A 264 -10.10 -11.95 -17.55
C LEU A 264 -11.15 -12.65 -18.42
N ALA A 265 -10.75 -13.22 -19.56
CA ALA A 265 -11.64 -14.04 -20.39
C ALA A 265 -11.91 -15.40 -19.72
N ALA A 266 -10.86 -16.05 -19.21
CA ALA A 266 -10.95 -17.34 -18.53
C ALA A 266 -11.82 -17.28 -17.26
N LEU A 267 -11.79 -16.17 -16.52
CA LEU A 267 -12.65 -15.97 -15.34
C LEU A 267 -14.15 -15.91 -15.67
N ARG A 268 -14.54 -15.63 -16.93
CA ARG A 268 -15.96 -15.60 -17.35
C ARG A 268 -16.55 -16.98 -17.57
N THR A 269 -15.72 -17.98 -17.89
CA THR A 269 -16.18 -19.31 -18.29
C THR A 269 -16.32 -20.30 -17.13
N ALA A 270 -16.22 -19.82 -15.88
CA ALA A 270 -16.23 -20.62 -14.64
C ALA A 270 -15.05 -21.63 -14.54
N PRO A 271 -14.82 -22.26 -13.37
CA PRO A 271 -13.71 -23.20 -13.17
C PRO A 271 -13.86 -24.48 -14.00
N PRO A 272 -12.76 -25.16 -14.36
CA PRO A 272 -11.38 -24.85 -13.99
C PRO A 272 -10.81 -23.68 -14.79
N LEU A 273 -9.97 -22.87 -14.14
CA LEU A 273 -9.28 -21.76 -14.79
C LEU A 273 -8.30 -22.32 -15.84
N ARG A 274 -8.50 -21.95 -17.11
CA ARG A 274 -7.62 -22.36 -18.23
C ARG A 274 -6.98 -21.13 -18.84
N VAL A 275 -5.71 -20.93 -18.52
CA VAL A 275 -4.87 -19.86 -19.09
C VAL A 275 -3.61 -20.53 -19.65
N SER A 276 -3.34 -20.26 -20.92
CA SER A 276 -2.21 -20.80 -21.68
C SER A 276 -1.08 -19.78 -21.84
N GLY A 277 -1.41 -18.50 -21.84
CA GLY A 277 -0.46 -17.41 -21.85
C GLY A 277 0.48 -17.45 -20.64
N LYS A 278 1.74 -17.08 -20.88
CA LYS A 278 2.73 -16.96 -19.82
C LYS A 278 2.67 -15.56 -19.22
N PRO A 279 2.66 -15.43 -17.87
CA PRO A 279 2.89 -14.15 -17.21
C PRO A 279 4.15 -13.47 -17.72
N SER A 280 4.05 -12.18 -17.99
CA SER A 280 5.11 -11.30 -18.47
C SER A 280 5.89 -10.62 -17.33
N GLY A 281 5.29 -10.54 -16.13
CA GLY A 281 5.88 -9.89 -14.97
C GLY A 281 5.50 -10.54 -13.64
N PRO A 282 6.18 -10.15 -12.53
CA PRO A 282 5.96 -10.75 -11.22
C PRO A 282 4.50 -10.67 -10.76
N PHE A 283 3.85 -9.52 -10.91
CA PHE A 283 2.46 -9.35 -10.48
C PHE A 283 1.50 -10.28 -11.24
N GLU A 284 1.71 -10.51 -12.54
CA GLU A 284 0.90 -11.45 -13.31
C GLU A 284 1.07 -12.91 -12.84
N VAL A 285 2.26 -13.29 -12.38
CA VAL A 285 2.50 -14.59 -11.73
C VAL A 285 1.68 -14.70 -10.44
N GLU A 286 1.68 -13.65 -9.63
CA GLU A 286 0.92 -13.58 -8.38
C GLU A 286 -0.60 -13.65 -8.65
N LEU A 287 -1.09 -12.95 -9.67
CA LEU A 287 -2.49 -12.99 -10.10
C LEU A 287 -2.90 -14.41 -10.52
N LEU A 288 -2.09 -15.08 -11.33
CA LEU A 288 -2.36 -16.45 -11.77
C LEU A 288 -2.44 -17.41 -10.59
N GLN A 289 -1.48 -17.32 -9.66
CA GLN A 289 -1.44 -18.13 -8.47
C GLN A 289 -2.67 -17.88 -7.59
N ALA A 290 -3.04 -16.62 -7.35
CA ALA A 290 -4.22 -16.25 -6.58
C ALA A 290 -5.50 -16.81 -7.21
N CYS A 291 -5.71 -16.62 -8.52
CA CYS A 291 -6.89 -17.14 -9.21
C CYS A 291 -6.96 -18.67 -9.16
N THR A 292 -5.80 -19.33 -9.34
CA THR A 292 -5.71 -20.79 -9.30
C THR A 292 -6.05 -21.33 -7.91
N LEU A 293 -5.55 -20.71 -6.84
CA LEU A 293 -5.86 -21.13 -5.46
C LEU A 293 -7.31 -20.82 -5.05
N ALA A 294 -7.84 -19.67 -5.48
CA ALA A 294 -9.20 -19.25 -5.16
C ALA A 294 -10.27 -20.11 -5.87
N LEU A 295 -10.01 -20.54 -7.11
CA LEU A 295 -10.96 -21.27 -7.95
C LEU A 295 -10.66 -22.77 -8.08
N GLY A 296 -9.43 -23.20 -7.77
CA GLY A 296 -8.95 -24.59 -7.89
C GLY A 296 -9.41 -25.50 -6.77
N ARG A 297 -10.62 -25.28 -6.24
CA ARG A 297 -11.22 -26.20 -5.29
C ARG A 297 -11.56 -27.49 -6.03
N GLU A 298 -10.75 -28.51 -5.84
CA GLU A 298 -11.23 -29.87 -6.01
C GLU A 298 -12.47 -30.00 -5.13
N ALA A 299 -13.60 -30.34 -5.75
CA ALA A 299 -14.81 -30.68 -5.04
C ALA A 299 -14.42 -31.73 -3.99
N ARG A 300 -14.47 -31.36 -2.70
CA ARG A 300 -14.51 -32.34 -1.63
C ARG A 300 -15.74 -33.19 -1.94
N ARG A 301 -15.51 -34.35 -2.53
CA ARG A 301 -16.49 -35.43 -2.53
C ARG A 301 -16.51 -35.91 -1.10
N ASP A 302 -17.42 -35.33 -0.32
CA ASP A 302 -17.95 -36.01 0.87
C ASP A 302 -18.70 -37.28 0.43
#